data_AF-A0A8T4PX40-F1
#
_entry.id   AF-A0A8T4PX40-F1
#
_cell.length_a   1.000
_cell.length_b   1.000
_cell.length_c   1.000
_cell.angle_alpha   90.00
_cell.angle_beta   90.00
_cell.angle_gamma   90.00
#
_symmetry.space_group_name_H-M   'P 1'
#
loop_
_entity.id
_entity.type
_entity.pdbx_description
1 polymer ?
#
loop_
_entity_poly.entity_id
_entity_poly.type
_entity_poly.pdbx_seq_one_letter_code
_entity_poly.pdbx_strand_id
1 'polypeptide(L)'
;MLSEKRIKDLVKEKEDYLNALEEFDRTGVLKKVAPKVRFNFTLDEMLMADFRKVCEAERIPMSRQVEDLIRKFLKEKGVVK
;
A
#
# COMPACT_ATOMS: atom_id res chain seq x y z
N MET A 1 11.39 14.19 24.82
CA MET A 1 10.87 12.82 25.06
C MET A 1 9.48 12.71 24.46
N LEU A 2 9.13 11.57 23.86
CA LEU A 2 7.76 11.29 23.46
C LEU A 2 6.89 11.12 24.71
N SER A 3 5.66 11.63 24.68
CA SER A 3 4.71 11.39 25.77
C SER A 3 4.22 9.94 25.74
N GLU A 4 3.88 9.39 26.90
CA GLU A 4 3.40 8.01 27.02
C GLU A 4 2.19 7.73 26.11
N LYS A 5 1.28 8.70 25.99
CA LYS A 5 0.14 8.64 25.06
C LYS A 5 0.60 8.51 23.60
N ARG A 6 1.54 9.35 23.16
CA ARG A 6 2.08 9.28 21.78
C ARG A 6 2.79 7.95 21.50
N ILE A 7 3.45 7.36 22.50
CA ILE A 7 4.09 6.06 22.37
C ILE A 7 3.03 4.98 22.18
N LYS A 8 1.98 4.96 23.00
CA LYS A 8 0.86 4.01 22.88
C LYS A 8 0.14 4.12 21.53
N ASP A 9 -0.07 5.34 21.04
CA ASP A 9 -0.69 5.59 19.74
C ASP A 9 0.20 5.08 18.59
N LEU A 10 1.51 5.37 18.64
CA LEU A 10 2.50 4.87 17.66
C LEU A 10 2.56 3.33 17.62
N VAL A 11 2.51 2.68 18.78
CA VAL A 11 2.52 1.21 18.87
C VAL A 11 1.29 0.62 18.18
N LYS A 12 0.11 1.20 18.40
CA LYS A 12 -1.12 0.77 17.73
C LYS A 12 -1.07 1.00 16.22
N GLU A 13 -0.58 2.16 15.78
CA GLU A 13 -0.50 2.50 14.36
C GLU A 13 0.52 1.65 13.58
N LYS A 14 1.49 1.05 14.28
CA LYS A 14 2.60 0.29 13.68
C LYS A 14 2.61 -1.17 14.14
N GLU A 15 1.50 -1.68 14.65
CA GLU A 15 1.37 -3.04 15.17
C GLU A 15 1.88 -4.10 14.16
N ASP A 16 1.55 -3.95 12.88
CA ASP A 16 2.02 -4.87 11.82
C ASP A 16 3.56 -4.90 11.69
N TYR A 17 4.23 -3.76 11.88
CA TYR A 17 5.69 -3.69 11.86
C TYR A 17 6.30 -4.34 13.10
N LEU A 18 5.69 -4.12 14.27
CA LEU A 18 6.13 -4.71 15.52
C LEU A 18 5.99 -6.24 15.49
N ASN A 19 4.87 -6.74 14.95
CA ASN A 19 4.63 -8.16 14.75
C ASN A 19 5.64 -8.79 13.78
N ALA A 20 5.98 -8.10 12.69
CA ALA A 20 6.99 -8.59 11.75
C ALA A 20 8.40 -8.62 12.35
N LEU A 21 8.73 -7.68 13.24
CA LEU A 21 9.99 -7.68 13.99
C LEU A 21 10.04 -8.83 15.02
N GLU A 22 8.97 -9.06 15.75
CA GLU A 22 8.87 -10.20 16.69
C GLU A 22 9.01 -11.54 15.95
N GLU A 23 8.40 -11.66 14.76
CA GLU A 23 8.51 -12.87 13.96
C GLU A 23 9.92 -13.05 13.35
N PHE A 24 10.63 -11.96 13.05
CA PHE A 24 12.04 -12.02 12.65
C PHE A 24 12.93 -12.52 13.78
N ASP A 25 12.76 -12.04 15.01
CA ASP A 25 13.53 -12.51 16.17
C ASP A 25 13.36 -14.02 16.40
N ARG A 26 12.16 -14.55 16.13
CA ARG A 26 11.85 -15.98 16.25
C ARG A 26 12.39 -16.84 15.11
N THR A 27 12.41 -16.32 13.87
CA THR A 27 12.59 -17.14 12.66
C THR A 27 13.84 -16.78 11.85
N GLY A 28 14.44 -15.62 12.09
CA GLY A 28 15.50 -15.04 11.26
C GLY A 28 15.03 -14.50 9.91
N VAL A 29 13.71 -14.47 9.64
CA VAL A 29 13.14 -14.06 8.35
C VAL A 29 12.19 -12.89 8.52
N LEU A 30 12.52 -11.76 7.90
CA LEU A 30 11.70 -10.54 8.01
C LEU A 30 10.55 -10.63 7.00
N LYS A 31 9.34 -10.86 7.49
CA LYS A 31 8.15 -10.84 6.62
C LYS A 31 7.84 -9.43 6.14
N LYS A 32 7.41 -9.30 4.89
CA LYS A 32 6.93 -8.02 4.36
C LYS A 32 5.63 -7.62 5.08
N VAL A 33 5.68 -6.50 5.78
CA VAL A 33 4.60 -5.96 6.63
C VAL A 33 3.30 -5.64 5.86
N ALA A 34 3.33 -5.61 4.54
CA ALA A 34 2.13 -5.64 3.72
C ALA A 34 2.46 -6.28 2.37
N PRO A 35 2.17 -7.59 2.17
CA PRO A 35 2.36 -8.19 0.87
C PRO A 35 1.38 -7.54 -0.11
N LYS A 36 1.87 -7.12 -1.28
CA LYS A 36 0.96 -6.74 -2.37
C LYS A 36 0.13 -7.96 -2.75
N VAL A 37 -1.18 -7.85 -2.60
CA VAL A 37 -2.13 -8.89 -3.02
C VAL A 37 -2.55 -8.63 -4.47
N ARG A 38 -2.68 -9.69 -5.27
CA ARG A 38 -3.18 -9.57 -6.64
C ARG A 38 -4.70 -9.52 -6.63
N PHE A 39 -5.27 -8.50 -7.26
CA PHE A 39 -6.70 -8.39 -7.51
C PHE A 39 -6.95 -8.49 -9.02
N ASN A 40 -7.95 -9.27 -9.41
CA ASN A 40 -8.38 -9.40 -10.80
C ASN A 40 -9.69 -8.63 -10.98
N PHE A 41 -9.75 -7.75 -11.97
CA PHE A 41 -10.96 -7.01 -12.33
C PHE A 41 -11.00 -6.84 -13.85
N THR A 42 -12.21 -6.70 -14.38
CA THR A 42 -12.45 -6.52 -15.81
C THR A 42 -12.46 -5.04 -16.14
N LEU A 43 -11.72 -4.65 -17.19
CA LEU A 43 -11.72 -3.31 -17.76
C LEU A 43 -12.00 -3.39 -19.25
N ASP A 44 -12.45 -2.28 -19.81
CA ASP A 44 -12.52 -2.09 -21.25
C ASP A 44 -11.12 -2.19 -21.89
N GLU A 45 -11.05 -2.86 -23.03
CA GLU A 45 -9.79 -3.16 -23.72
C GLU A 45 -9.13 -1.89 -24.29
N MET A 46 -9.92 -0.99 -24.90
CA MET A 46 -9.39 0.25 -25.46
C MET A 46 -8.87 1.16 -24.36
N LEU A 47 -9.62 1.29 -23.26
CA LEU A 47 -9.19 2.04 -22.08
C LEU A 47 -7.86 1.51 -21.53
N MET A 48 -7.71 0.19 -21.42
CA MET A 48 -6.48 -0.43 -20.94
C MET A 48 -5.31 -0.21 -21.90
N ALA A 49 -5.55 -0.24 -23.21
CA ALA A 49 -4.54 0.03 -24.22
C ALA A 49 -4.01 1.46 -24.12
N ASP A 50 -4.90 2.44 -24.00
CA ASP A 50 -4.50 3.84 -23.89
C ASP A 50 -3.83 4.14 -22.54
N PHE A 51 -4.34 3.58 -21.45
CA PHE A 51 -3.69 3.66 -20.14
C PHE A 51 -2.26 3.11 -20.16
N ARG A 52 -2.05 1.97 -20.83
CA ARG A 52 -0.72 1.35 -20.98
C ARG A 52 0.23 2.27 -21.75
N LYS A 53 -0.21 2.82 -22.89
CA LYS A 53 0.61 3.74 -23.70
C LYS A 53 1.10 4.94 -22.89
N VAL A 54 0.22 5.54 -22.08
CA VAL A 54 0.58 6.68 -21.22
C VAL A 54 1.62 6.26 -20.18
N CYS A 55 1.40 5.14 -19.47
CA CYS A 55 2.34 4.64 -18.47
C CYS A 55 3.72 4.32 -19.08
N GLU A 56 3.75 3.75 -20.28
CA GLU A 56 4.99 3.44 -21.00
C GLU A 56 5.74 4.71 -21.42
N ALA A 57 5.03 5.70 -21.98
CA ALA A 57 5.60 6.98 -22.38
C ALA A 57 6.24 7.73 -21.19
N GLU A 58 5.60 7.66 -20.02
CA GLU A 58 6.06 8.31 -18.79
C GLU A 58 7.03 7.44 -17.96
N ARG A 59 7.30 6.20 -18.37
CA ARG A 59 8.11 5.22 -17.64
C ARG A 59 7.61 4.95 -16.21
N ILE A 60 6.29 4.94 -16.03
CA ILE A 60 5.63 4.70 -14.73
C ILE A 60 5.07 3.27 -14.69
N PRO A 61 5.28 2.50 -13.60
CA PRO A 61 4.63 1.21 -13.44
C PRO A 61 3.10 1.36 -13.34
N MET A 62 2.35 0.67 -14.21
CA MET A 62 0.87 0.69 -14.21
C MET A 62 0.27 0.42 -12.82
N SER A 63 0.81 -0.55 -12.08
CA SER A 63 0.34 -0.88 -10.73
C SER A 63 0.44 0.29 -9.75
N ARG A 64 1.49 1.11 -9.88
CA ARG A 64 1.67 2.30 -9.04
C ARG A 64 0.57 3.32 -9.33
N GLN A 65 0.30 3.56 -10.60
CA GLN A 65 -0.71 4.52 -11.01
C GLN A 65 -2.12 4.06 -10.59
N VAL A 66 -2.44 2.77 -10.72
CA VAL A 66 -3.70 2.21 -10.22
C VAL A 66 -3.80 2.36 -8.70
N GLU A 67 -2.74 2.07 -7.95
CA GLU A 67 -2.72 2.28 -6.49
C GLU A 67 -2.96 3.74 -6.11
N ASP A 68 -2.33 4.69 -6.81
CA ASP A 68 -2.48 6.13 -6.55
C ASP A 68 -3.91 6.61 -6.86
N LEU A 69 -4.52 6.13 -7.94
CA LEU A 69 -5.92 6.40 -8.27
C LEU A 69 -6.88 5.84 -7.20
N ILE A 70 -6.64 4.61 -6.73
CA ILE A 70 -7.44 4.00 -5.65
C ILE A 70 -7.29 4.82 -4.36
N ARG A 71 -6.07 5.21 -3.98
CA ARG A 71 -5.82 6.04 -2.79
C ARG A 71 -6.53 7.39 -2.88
N LYS A 72 -6.45 8.05 -4.04
CA LYS A 72 -7.14 9.32 -4.30
C LYS A 72 -8.65 9.15 -4.13
N PHE A 73 -9.24 8.12 -4.75
CA PHE A 73 -10.66 7.82 -4.63
C PHE A 73 -11.08 7.58 -3.18
N LEU A 74 -10.32 6.79 -2.42
CA LEU A 74 -10.61 6.52 -1.00
C LEU A 74 -10.51 7.78 -0.13
N LYS A 75 -9.55 8.67 -0.42
CA LYS A 75 -9.40 9.95 0.26
C LYS A 75 -10.59 10.87 -0.02
N GLU A 76 -11.02 10.97 -1.27
CA GLU A 76 -12.22 11.74 -1.67
C GLU A 76 -13.50 11.21 -1.00
N LYS A 77 -13.55 9.90 -0.70
CA LYS A 77 -14.65 9.26 0.05
C LYS A 77 -14.47 9.30 1.57
N GLY A 78 -13.40 9.90 2.09
CA GLY A 78 -13.15 10.03 3.54
C GLY A 78 -12.80 8.72 4.24
N VAL A 79 -12.44 7.66 3.50
CA VAL A 79 -12.07 6.34 4.06
C VAL A 79 -10.64 6.36 4.60
N VAL A 80 -9.77 7.17 4.00
CA VAL A 80 -8.35 7.31 4.37
C VAL A 80 -8.05 8.80 4.60
N LYS A 81 -7.35 9.12 5.70
CA LYS A 81 -6.94 10.48 6.08
C LYS A 81 -5.66 10.90 5.36
#